data_AF-A0A5M8S5E8-F1
#
_entry.id   AF-A0A5M8S5E8-F1
#
_cell.length_a   1.000
_cell.length_b   1.000
_cell.length_c   1.000
_cell.angle_alpha   90.00
_cell.angle_beta   90.00
_cell.angle_gamma   90.00
#
_symmetry.space_group_name_H-M   'P 1'
#
loop_
_entity.id
_entity.type
_entity.pdbx_description
1 polymer ?
#
loop_
_entity_poly.entity_id
_entity_poly.type
_entity_poly.pdbx_seq_one_letter_code
_entity_poly.pdbx_strand_id
1 'polypeptide(L)'
;MIARTSHVKFLKVHSVGITSTLQIGDAEELFLKSKDLAVQRYLSLFFGNEGSLNQEDFQLYQQPIPQLLPETGVSSAFFNEIPAIRVRAVKVTGISSSSVVQVGSTRRIISDARVKHIRKLPSMNSQ
;
A
#
# COMPACT_ATOMS: atom_id res chain seq x y z
N MET A 1 -3.16 28.01 10.83
CA MET A 1 -1.89 27.25 10.77
C MET A 1 -1.53 27.09 9.30
N ILE A 2 -0.33 27.46 8.87
CA ILE A 2 0.08 27.35 7.47
C ILE A 2 0.36 25.87 7.16
N ALA A 3 -0.25 25.33 6.10
CA ALA A 3 0.00 23.95 5.65
C ALA A 3 1.45 23.81 5.16
N ARG A 4 2.11 22.70 5.49
CA ARG A 4 3.47 22.43 5.01
C ARG A 4 3.42 22.14 3.51
N THR A 5 4.29 22.78 2.73
CA THR A 5 4.45 22.52 1.30
C THR A 5 5.66 21.63 1.04
N SER A 6 5.49 20.62 0.19
CA SER A 6 6.56 19.72 -0.25
C SER A 6 7.19 20.23 -1.55
N HIS A 7 8.46 20.61 -1.50
CA HIS A 7 9.26 21.02 -2.65
C HIS A 7 10.24 19.92 -3.03
N VAL A 8 9.86 19.09 -4.01
CA VAL A 8 10.70 18.00 -4.52
C VAL A 8 11.24 18.38 -5.89
N LYS A 9 12.57 18.47 -6.05
CA LYS A 9 13.19 18.87 -7.34
C LYS A 9 13.19 17.74 -8.36
N PHE A 10 13.43 16.50 -7.93
CA PHE A 10 13.41 15.32 -8.79
C PHE A 10 12.65 14.17 -8.13
N LEU A 11 11.69 13.60 -8.84
CA LEU A 11 10.97 12.40 -8.42
C LEU A 11 11.11 11.35 -9.52
N LYS A 12 11.69 10.20 -9.18
CA LYS A 12 11.79 9.04 -10.07
C LYS A 12 11.09 7.85 -9.45
N VAL A 13 10.02 7.40 -10.10
CA VAL A 13 9.31 6.17 -9.73
C VAL A 13 9.47 5.19 -10.87
N HIS A 14 10.08 4.04 -10.59
CA HIS A 14 10.39 3.04 -11.61
C HIS A 14 9.15 2.22 -12.02
N SER A 15 8.27 1.89 -11.08
CA SER A 15 7.03 1.18 -11.36
C SER A 15 5.91 1.57 -10.39
N VAL A 16 4.68 1.56 -10.91
CA VAL A 16 3.45 1.67 -10.13
C VAL A 16 2.62 0.45 -10.47
N GLY A 17 2.39 -0.39 -9.46
CA GLY A 17 1.79 -1.71 -9.58
C GLY A 17 0.35 -1.75 -9.08
N ILE A 18 -0.04 -2.92 -8.59
CA ILE A 18 -1.44 -3.25 -8.27
C ILE A 18 -1.99 -2.27 -7.23
N THR A 19 -3.17 -1.71 -7.48
CA THR A 19 -3.91 -0.81 -6.57
C THR A 19 -2.99 0.18 -5.86
N SER A 20 -2.12 0.87 -6.61
CA SER A 20 -1.14 1.79 -6.04
C SER A 20 -1.21 3.15 -6.72
N THR A 21 -0.91 4.20 -5.95
CA THR A 21 -1.08 5.58 -6.40
C THR A 21 0.22 6.37 -6.29
N LEU A 22 0.57 7.07 -7.35
CA LEU A 22 1.55 8.14 -7.29
C LEU A 22 0.80 9.48 -7.23
N GLN A 23 0.80 10.13 -6.08
CA GLN A 23 0.09 11.40 -5.85
C GLN A 23 1.08 12.56 -5.84
N ILE A 24 0.85 13.56 -6.68
CA ILE A 24 1.58 14.83 -6.65
C ILE A 24 0.57 15.94 -6.36
N GLY A 25 0.78 16.64 -5.26
CA GLY A 25 -0.15 17.61 -4.69
C GLY A 25 -0.83 17.08 -3.44
N ASP A 26 -1.75 17.91 -2.96
CA ASP A 26 -2.49 17.64 -1.73
C ASP A 26 -3.74 16.82 -2.03
N ALA A 27 -4.16 15.99 -1.08
CA ALA A 27 -5.41 15.25 -1.16
C ALA A 27 -6.08 15.20 0.20
N GLU A 28 -7.40 15.27 0.24
CA GLU A 28 -8.15 15.22 1.50
C GLU A 28 -8.08 13.81 2.09
N GLU A 29 -8.47 12.80 1.31
CA GLU A 29 -8.43 11.40 1.72
C GLU A 29 -7.92 10.50 0.60
N LEU A 30 -7.19 9.44 0.98
CA LEU A 30 -6.75 8.38 0.09
C LEU A 30 -7.24 7.03 0.63
N PHE A 31 -8.03 6.32 -0.18
CA PHE A 31 -8.55 4.99 0.15
C PHE A 31 -8.00 3.96 -0.82
N LEU A 32 -7.18 3.05 -0.33
CA LEU A 32 -6.48 2.04 -1.10
C LEU A 32 -6.82 0.68 -0.51
N LYS A 33 -7.48 -0.19 -1.30
CA LYS A 33 -7.87 -1.53 -0.86
C LYS A 33 -7.52 -2.58 -1.90
N SER A 34 -6.77 -3.60 -1.52
CA SER A 34 -6.38 -4.71 -2.40
C SER A 34 -6.63 -6.05 -1.71
N LYS A 35 -7.07 -7.02 -2.51
CA LYS A 35 -7.17 -8.43 -2.15
C LYS A 35 -6.49 -9.21 -3.26
N ASP A 36 -5.30 -9.71 -2.94
CA ASP A 36 -4.39 -10.29 -3.92
C ASP A 36 -4.18 -11.77 -3.59
N LEU A 37 -4.53 -12.66 -4.53
CA LEU A 37 -4.24 -14.10 -4.46
C LEU A 37 -3.18 -14.44 -5.50
N ALA A 38 -2.03 -14.94 -5.05
CA ALA A 38 -0.92 -15.32 -5.92
C ALA A 38 -0.61 -16.80 -5.75
N VAL A 39 -0.91 -17.60 -6.78
CA VAL A 39 -0.60 -19.03 -6.81
C VAL A 39 0.65 -19.26 -7.66
N GLN A 40 1.70 -19.76 -7.03
CA GLN A 40 2.97 -20.05 -7.67
C GLN A 40 3.17 -21.57 -7.77
N ARG A 41 3.41 -22.08 -8.97
CA ARG A 41 3.68 -23.49 -9.25
C ARG A 41 5.13 -23.70 -9.66
N TYR A 42 5.55 -24.95 -9.78
CA TYR A 42 6.84 -25.29 -10.40
C TYR A 42 6.93 -24.73 -11.82
N LEU A 43 5.91 -24.98 -12.65
CA LEU A 43 5.76 -24.36 -13.96
C LEU A 43 4.74 -23.21 -13.87
N SER A 44 5.09 -22.02 -14.37
CA SER A 44 4.27 -20.80 -14.33
C SER A 44 3.08 -20.87 -15.29
N LEU A 45 2.15 -21.78 -15.02
CA LEU A 45 0.88 -21.92 -15.73
C LEU A 45 -0.24 -21.19 -14.99
N PHE A 46 -1.02 -20.42 -15.74
CA PHE A 46 -2.24 -19.76 -15.29
C PHE A 46 -3.45 -20.54 -15.82
N PHE A 47 -4.23 -21.13 -14.90
CA PHE A 47 -5.37 -21.97 -15.27
C PHE A 47 -6.71 -21.23 -15.24
N GLY A 48 -6.72 -19.95 -14.85
CA GLY A 48 -7.94 -19.15 -14.72
C GLY A 48 -8.83 -19.50 -13.51
N ASN A 49 -8.59 -20.64 -12.85
CA ASN A 49 -9.32 -21.12 -11.68
C ASN A 49 -8.42 -21.26 -10.44
N GLU A 50 -7.54 -20.29 -10.24
CA GLU A 50 -6.47 -20.35 -9.23
C GLU A 50 -6.98 -20.44 -7.78
N GLY A 51 -8.19 -19.95 -7.54
CA GLY A 51 -8.89 -19.95 -6.26
C GLY A 51 -9.86 -18.78 -6.22
N SER A 52 -10.55 -18.61 -5.10
CA SER A 52 -11.42 -17.46 -4.89
C SER A 52 -10.85 -16.51 -3.83
N LEU A 53 -11.33 -15.27 -3.86
CA LEU A 53 -11.10 -14.28 -2.80
C LEU A 53 -12.18 -14.36 -1.70
N ASN A 54 -12.92 -15.47 -1.66
CA ASN A 54 -14.00 -15.66 -0.71
C ASN A 54 -13.44 -15.95 0.69
N GLN A 55 -14.25 -15.62 1.69
CA GLN A 55 -13.92 -15.87 3.09
C GLN A 55 -13.83 -17.38 3.40
N GLU A 56 -14.64 -18.18 2.71
CA GLU A 56 -14.70 -19.64 2.86
C GLU A 56 -13.33 -20.27 2.57
N ASP A 57 -12.62 -19.75 1.56
CA ASP A 57 -11.27 -20.21 1.23
C ASP A 57 -10.22 -19.58 2.14
N PHE A 58 -10.34 -18.28 2.43
CA PHE A 58 -9.37 -17.55 3.24
C PHE A 58 -10.03 -16.50 4.14
N GLN A 59 -10.05 -16.77 5.45
CA GLN A 59 -10.53 -15.82 6.47
C GLN A 59 -9.79 -14.48 6.45
N LEU A 60 -8.52 -14.48 5.99
CA LEU A 60 -7.71 -13.27 5.79
C LEU A 60 -8.44 -12.19 5.00
N TYR A 61 -9.32 -12.54 4.05
CA TYR A 61 -9.99 -11.52 3.22
C TYR A 61 -11.14 -10.78 3.91
N GLN A 62 -11.56 -11.21 5.10
CA GLN A 62 -12.63 -10.58 5.87
C GLN A 62 -12.26 -10.25 7.32
N GLN A 63 -11.10 -10.68 7.79
CA GLN A 63 -10.66 -10.38 9.15
C GLN A 63 -10.61 -8.86 9.40
N PRO A 64 -11.21 -8.33 10.48
CA PRO A 64 -11.14 -6.90 10.76
C PRO A 64 -9.68 -6.45 10.97
N ILE A 65 -9.35 -5.24 10.49
CA ILE A 65 -8.05 -4.63 10.76
C ILE A 65 -8.02 -4.23 12.24
N PRO A 66 -6.97 -4.55 13.00
CA PRO A 66 -6.82 -4.07 14.37
C PRO A 66 -6.93 -2.54 14.39
N GLN A 67 -7.93 -2.04 15.11
CA GLN A 67 -8.04 -0.61 15.34
C GLN A 67 -7.13 -0.23 16.50
N LEU A 68 -6.46 0.92 16.37
CA LEU A 68 -5.78 1.52 17.51
C LEU A 68 -6.82 1.76 18.61
N LEU A 69 -6.42 1.50 19.85
CA LEU A 69 -7.23 1.91 20.99
C LEU A 69 -7.49 3.42 20.90
N PRO A 70 -8.66 3.92 21.35
CA PRO A 70 -8.95 5.35 21.34
C PRO A 70 -7.79 6.13 21.95
N GLU A 71 -7.41 7.25 21.33
CA GLU A 71 -6.33 8.09 21.84
C GLU A 71 -6.55 8.39 23.33
N THR A 72 -5.61 7.96 24.17
CA THR A 72 -5.48 8.52 25.51
C THR A 72 -5.22 10.02 25.32
N GLY A 73 -5.96 10.89 26.02
CA GLY A 73 -6.08 12.34 25.76
C GLY A 73 -4.80 13.18 25.79
N VAL A 74 -3.84 12.88 24.93
CA VAL A 74 -2.59 13.61 24.72
C VAL A 74 -2.83 14.61 23.62
N SER A 75 -2.93 15.89 23.98
CA SER A 75 -2.96 16.98 23.00
C SER A 75 -1.53 17.40 22.68
N SER A 76 -1.21 17.46 21.39
CA SER A 76 0.07 17.98 20.89
C SER A 76 -0.19 19.15 19.95
N ALA A 77 0.60 20.21 20.08
CA ALA A 77 0.60 21.34 19.16
C ALA A 77 1.95 21.44 18.46
N PHE A 78 1.94 21.53 17.14
CA PHE A 78 3.15 21.64 16.33
C PHE A 78 3.23 23.02 15.69
N PHE A 79 4.38 23.69 15.84
CA PHE A 79 4.70 24.93 15.15
C PHE A 79 5.79 24.67 14.10
N ASN A 80 5.49 25.00 12.84
CA ASN A 80 6.42 24.86 11.73
C ASN A 80 6.93 26.23 11.34
N GLU A 81 8.04 26.65 11.91
CA GLU A 81 8.64 27.97 11.64
C GLU A 81 8.88 28.19 10.14
N ILE A 82 9.34 27.14 9.45
CA ILE A 82 9.48 27.11 7.99
C ILE A 82 8.58 25.98 7.46
N PRO A 83 7.38 26.28 6.94
CA PRO A 83 6.42 25.27 6.45
C PRO A 83 6.79 24.76 5.05
N ALA A 84 8.09 24.55 4.78
CA ALA A 84 8.61 24.11 3.49
C ALA A 84 9.55 22.92 3.68
N ILE A 85 9.11 21.74 3.22
CA ILE A 85 9.94 20.53 3.18
C ILE A 85 10.65 20.52 1.83
N ARG A 86 11.97 20.71 1.81
CA ARG A 86 12.76 20.77 0.57
C ARG A 86 13.57 19.49 0.39
N VAL A 87 13.29 18.77 -0.68
CA VAL A 87 13.96 17.51 -1.02
C VAL A 87 14.53 17.61 -2.43
N ARG A 88 15.82 17.31 -2.58
CA ARG A 88 16.47 17.37 -3.89
C ARG A 88 15.98 16.24 -4.81
N ALA A 89 15.99 15.01 -4.34
CA ALA A 89 15.64 13.86 -5.17
C ALA A 89 15.00 12.75 -4.34
N VAL A 90 13.95 12.16 -4.88
CA VAL A 90 13.30 10.95 -4.36
C VAL A 90 13.35 9.90 -5.47
N LYS A 91 13.86 8.72 -5.15
CA LYS A 91 13.88 7.57 -6.06
C LYS A 91 13.11 6.42 -5.42
N VAL A 92 12.09 5.92 -6.11
CA VAL A 92 11.26 4.80 -5.71
C VAL A 92 11.42 3.68 -6.73
N THR A 93 11.77 2.49 -6.25
CA THR A 93 11.94 1.29 -7.10
C THR A 93 10.60 0.74 -7.59
N GLY A 94 9.56 0.81 -6.77
CA GLY A 94 8.22 0.41 -7.16
C GLY A 94 7.25 0.58 -6.00
N ILE A 95 5.98 0.77 -6.32
CA ILE A 95 4.86 0.70 -5.37
C ILE A 95 3.85 -0.34 -5.85
N SER A 96 3.30 -1.15 -4.94
CA SER A 96 2.28 -2.16 -5.25
C SER A 96 1.43 -2.48 -4.01
N SER A 97 0.25 -3.06 -4.22
CA SER A 97 -0.69 -3.58 -3.21
C SER A 97 -1.12 -2.53 -2.17
N SER A 98 -2.06 -1.66 -2.55
CA SER A 98 -2.60 -0.57 -1.72
C SER A 98 -1.57 0.46 -1.26
N SER A 99 -0.49 0.66 -2.02
CA SER A 99 0.58 1.58 -1.65
C SER A 99 0.41 2.96 -2.28
N VAL A 100 0.90 4.01 -1.61
CA VAL A 100 0.95 5.36 -2.17
C VAL A 100 2.32 5.99 -1.96
N VAL A 101 2.82 6.65 -3.01
CA VAL A 101 3.89 7.64 -2.90
C VAL A 101 3.26 9.00 -3.14
N GLN A 102 3.43 9.90 -2.18
CA GLN A 102 2.87 11.24 -2.26
C GLN A 102 3.93 12.31 -2.14
N VAL A 103 3.85 13.33 -2.99
CA VAL A 103 4.53 14.63 -2.83
C VAL A 103 3.47 15.69 -2.58
N GLY A 104 3.23 16.01 -1.31
CA GLY A 104 2.16 16.93 -0.89
C GLY A 104 1.72 16.60 0.52
N SER A 105 0.51 17.00 0.88
CA SER A 105 -0.11 16.77 2.18
C SER A 105 -1.43 16.00 2.03
N THR A 106 -1.67 15.04 2.92
CA THR A 106 -2.97 14.38 3.03
C THR A 106 -3.43 14.25 4.46
N ARG A 107 -4.71 14.56 4.69
CA ARG A 107 -5.31 14.49 6.04
C ARG A 107 -5.48 13.05 6.48
N ARG A 108 -5.95 12.17 5.58
CA ARG A 108 -6.27 10.79 5.94
C ARG A 108 -5.90 9.81 4.84
N ILE A 109 -5.12 8.80 5.20
CA ILE A 109 -4.79 7.68 4.31
C ILE A 109 -5.30 6.41 4.98
N ILE A 110 -6.15 5.67 4.26
CA ILE A 110 -6.60 4.33 4.63
C ILE A 110 -6.12 3.38 3.56
N SER A 111 -5.16 2.55 3.92
CA SER A 111 -4.61 1.50 3.09
C SER A 111 -4.86 0.13 3.73
N ASP A 112 -5.52 -0.77 3.00
CA ASP A 112 -5.73 -2.17 3.38
C ASP A 112 -5.24 -3.07 2.23
N ALA A 113 -4.21 -3.87 2.49
CA ALA A 113 -3.69 -4.85 1.54
C ALA A 113 -3.81 -6.25 2.15
N ARG A 114 -4.55 -7.13 1.49
CA ARG A 114 -4.73 -8.52 1.91
C ARG A 114 -4.16 -9.43 0.87
N VAL A 115 -2.99 -9.99 1.15
CA VAL A 115 -2.23 -10.76 0.18
C VAL A 115 -2.07 -12.20 0.65
N LYS A 116 -2.47 -13.16 -0.17
CA LYS A 116 -2.25 -14.59 0.07
C LYS A 116 -1.39 -15.17 -1.05
N HIS A 117 -0.18 -15.60 -0.69
CA HIS A 117 0.67 -16.38 -1.58
C HIS A 117 0.52 -17.88 -1.29
N ILE A 118 0.40 -18.69 -2.34
CA ILE A 118 0.32 -20.15 -2.27
C ILE A 118 1.39 -20.74 -3.18
N ARG A 119 2.29 -21.53 -2.61
CA ARG A 119 3.28 -22.29 -3.37
C ARG A 119 2.80 -23.73 -3.54
N LYS A 120 2.55 -24.16 -4.78
CA LYS A 120 2.27 -25.56 -5.13
C LYS A 120 3.57 -26.22 -5.56
N LEU A 121 4.04 -27.17 -4.76
CA LEU A 121 5.22 -27.98 -5.05
C LEU A 121 4.79 -29.27 -5.74
N PRO A 122 5.59 -29.81 -6.67
CA PRO A 122 5.36 -31.12 -7.25
C PRO A 122 5.48 -32.20 -6.17
N SER A 123 4.80 -33.33 -6.35
CA SER A 123 4.94 -34.46 -5.43
C SER A 123 6.35 -35.03 -5.51
N MET A 124 6.89 -35.51 -4.39
CA MET A 124 8.24 -36.10 -4.31
C MET A 124 8.45 -37.30 -5.26
N ASN A 125 7.37 -37.92 -5.74
CA ASN A 125 7.39 -39.11 -6.61
C ASN A 125 7.23 -38.78 -8.11
N SER A 126 7.41 -37.53 -8.52
CA SER A 126 7.28 -37.10 -9.92
C SER A 126 8.62 -36.81 -10.62
N GLN A 127 9.69 -37.44 -10.14
CA GLN A 127 11.01 -37.48 -10.79
C GLN A 127 11.23 -38.82 -11.48
#